data_AF-A0A0G0T1C4-F1
#
_entry.id   AF-A0A0G0T1C4-F1
#
_cell.length_a   1.000
_cell.length_b   1.000
_cell.length_c   1.000
_cell.angle_alpha   90.00
_cell.angle_beta   90.00
_cell.angle_gamma   90.00
#
_symmetry.space_group_name_H-M   'P 1'
#
loop_
_entity.id
_entity.type
_entity.pdbx_description
1 polymer ?
#
loop_
_entity_poly.entity_id
_entity_poly.type
_entity_poly.pdbx_seq_one_letter_code
_entity_poly.pdbx_strand_id
1 'polypeptide(L)'
;MKFKNIKKKSPPAGGNNTKFPSNSRSITENFKSSFPKINHATLFKIYGGALRLFVVLIFAVAVVVVGYDLQKNLQTKQNIDQQRESLSKDLNFWISFLAKHQNYPDAYFQAAVLEYKLRDSSKAKMYLEKGLSLDPNSENGRKIKEFLRNKLYF
;
A
#
# COMPACT_ATOMS: atom_id res chain seq x y z
N MET A 1 73.36 16.34 84.61
CA MET A 1 72.77 15.24 85.40
C MET A 1 71.51 14.72 84.70
N LYS A 2 71.31 13.40 84.74
CA LYS A 2 70.18 12.64 84.18
C LYS A 2 68.82 13.25 84.54
N PHE A 3 67.80 13.07 83.68
CA PHE A 3 66.55 12.40 84.09
C PHE A 3 65.95 11.62 82.91
N LYS A 4 65.72 10.32 83.13
CA LYS A 4 65.03 9.37 82.24
C LYS A 4 63.87 8.76 83.01
N ASN A 5 62.85 8.33 82.25
CA ASN A 5 61.64 7.58 82.61
C ASN A 5 60.49 8.47 83.06
N ILE A 6 59.22 8.21 82.69
CA ILE A 6 58.52 6.91 82.79
C ILE A 6 57.44 6.78 81.69
N LYS A 7 57.39 5.63 81.01
CA LYS A 7 56.26 5.19 80.16
C LYS A 7 55.00 4.98 81.02
N LYS A 8 53.87 5.58 80.64
CA LYS A 8 52.54 5.17 81.10
C LYS A 8 51.78 4.42 79.99
N LYS A 9 51.21 3.27 80.36
CA LYS A 9 50.36 2.36 79.58
C LYS A 9 49.01 2.31 80.30
N SER A 10 47.88 2.51 79.61
CA SER A 10 46.75 1.57 79.38
C SER A 10 45.42 2.37 79.21
N PRO A 11 44.23 1.79 78.93
CA PRO A 11 43.74 0.85 77.87
C PRO A 11 42.37 1.35 77.27
N PRO A 12 41.39 0.50 76.83
CA PRO A 12 41.26 -0.30 75.60
C PRO A 12 40.01 0.04 74.72
N ALA A 13 39.80 -0.75 73.67
CA ALA A 13 38.80 -0.62 72.59
C ALA A 13 37.37 -1.12 72.92
N GLY A 14 36.35 -0.58 72.22
CA GLY A 14 35.10 -1.30 71.91
C GLY A 14 33.79 -0.49 71.79
N GLY A 15 33.31 -0.28 70.55
CA GLY A 15 31.99 -0.76 70.08
C GLY A 15 30.74 0.15 70.05
N ASN A 16 30.27 0.56 68.86
CA ASN A 16 28.88 1.02 68.63
C ASN A 16 28.36 0.72 67.19
N ASN A 17 27.63 -0.38 67.09
CA ASN A 17 26.50 -0.76 66.22
C ASN A 17 25.88 0.26 65.23
N THR A 18 25.85 -0.09 63.94
CA THR A 18 24.65 0.02 63.07
C THR A 18 24.73 -0.99 61.93
N LYS A 19 23.80 -1.94 61.92
CA LYS A 19 23.65 -2.98 60.90
C LYS A 19 22.80 -2.44 59.75
N PHE A 20 23.41 -2.15 58.60
CA PHE A 20 22.72 -2.25 57.31
C PHE A 20 23.25 -3.49 56.60
N PRO A 21 22.41 -4.45 56.19
CA PRO A 21 22.87 -5.56 55.38
C PRO A 21 23.26 -5.01 54.00
N SER A 22 24.56 -4.90 53.72
CA SER A 22 25.05 -4.62 52.37
C SER A 22 24.87 -5.88 51.52
N ASN A 23 23.68 -6.09 51.00
CA ASN A 23 23.44 -7.15 50.02
C ASN A 23 23.67 -6.59 48.61
N SER A 24 24.89 -6.16 48.33
CA SER A 24 25.39 -6.06 46.95
C SER A 24 26.01 -7.40 46.56
N ARG A 25 25.22 -8.49 46.64
CA ARG A 25 25.56 -9.71 45.93
C ARG A 25 25.18 -9.46 44.48
N SER A 26 26.13 -8.94 43.70
CA SER A 26 26.09 -9.10 42.25
C SER A 26 26.08 -10.60 41.99
N ILE A 27 24.91 -11.14 41.62
CA ILE A 27 24.76 -12.51 41.15
C ILE A 27 25.46 -12.59 39.80
N THR A 28 26.78 -12.71 39.81
CA THR A 28 27.59 -12.91 38.60
C THR A 28 28.41 -14.19 38.66
N GLU A 29 28.31 -14.97 39.74
CA GLU A 29 29.19 -16.13 39.97
C GLU A 29 29.01 -17.27 38.96
N ASN A 30 27.96 -17.27 38.12
CA ASN A 30 27.75 -18.33 37.13
C ASN A 30 27.56 -17.86 35.69
N PHE A 31 27.72 -16.56 35.35
CA PHE A 31 27.72 -16.16 33.95
C PHE A 31 29.13 -16.25 33.36
N LYS A 32 29.65 -17.47 33.31
CA LYS A 32 30.80 -17.81 32.47
C LYS A 32 30.29 -17.90 31.04
N SER A 33 30.02 -16.76 30.41
CA SER A 33 29.76 -16.71 28.97
C SER A 33 31.02 -17.17 28.26
N SER A 34 31.06 -18.47 27.97
CA SER A 34 32.06 -19.10 27.15
C SER A 34 31.82 -18.62 25.72
N PHE A 35 32.26 -17.40 25.41
CA PHE A 35 32.41 -16.97 24.05
C PHE A 35 33.58 -17.80 23.48
N PRO A 36 33.32 -18.74 22.55
CA PRO A 36 34.42 -19.48 21.95
C PRO A 36 35.37 -18.47 21.29
N LYS A 37 36.68 -18.72 21.35
CA LYS A 37 37.67 -17.96 20.56
C LYS A 37 37.50 -18.37 19.10
N ILE A 38 36.56 -17.72 18.41
CA ILE A 38 36.26 -18.03 17.01
C ILE A 38 37.26 -17.28 16.14
N ASN A 39 37.89 -17.99 15.20
CA ASN A 39 38.77 -17.38 14.21
C ASN A 39 37.97 -16.42 13.31
N HIS A 40 38.49 -15.21 13.05
CA HIS A 40 37.87 -14.23 12.15
C HIS A 40 37.54 -14.80 10.77
N ALA A 41 38.34 -15.75 10.27
CA ALA A 41 38.06 -16.44 9.02
C ALA A 41 36.81 -17.34 9.07
N THR A 42 36.57 -18.00 10.22
CA THR A 42 35.38 -18.84 10.43
C THR A 42 34.14 -17.98 10.63
N LEU A 43 34.26 -16.87 11.36
CA LEU A 43 33.19 -15.87 11.50
C LEU A 43 32.79 -15.31 10.13
N PHE A 44 33.75 -14.87 9.32
CA PHE A 44 33.45 -14.30 8.00
C PHE A 44 32.73 -15.29 7.08
N LYS A 45 33.08 -16.58 7.13
CA LYS A 45 32.37 -17.63 6.37
C LYS A 45 30.92 -17.82 6.83
N ILE A 46 30.68 -17.85 8.15
CA ILE A 46 29.34 -18.01 8.71
C ILE A 46 28.47 -16.78 8.43
N TYR A 47 28.98 -15.58 8.72
CA TYR A 47 28.27 -14.32 8.46
C TYR A 47 28.07 -14.07 6.96
N GLY A 48 29.05 -14.41 6.11
CA GLY A 48 28.92 -14.33 4.66
C GLY A 48 27.82 -15.26 4.12
N GLY A 49 27.71 -16.48 4.67
CA GLY A 49 26.61 -17.39 4.35
C GLY A 49 25.25 -16.86 4.81
N ALA A 50 25.16 -16.36 6.04
CA ALA A 50 23.94 -15.78 6.59
C ALA A 50 23.47 -14.54 5.80
N LEU A 51 24.40 -13.66 5.40
CA LEU A 51 24.10 -12.48 4.61
C LEU A 51 23.53 -12.84 3.24
N ARG A 52 24.09 -13.86 2.57
CA ARG A 52 23.57 -14.34 1.28
C ARG A 52 22.13 -14.84 1.40
N LEU A 53 21.82 -15.60 2.44
CA LEU A 53 20.45 -16.05 2.70
C LEU A 53 19.50 -14.87 2.92
N PHE A 54 19.94 -13.86 3.67
CA PHE A 54 19.12 -12.68 3.93
C PHE A 54 18.82 -11.87 2.66
N VAL A 55 19.81 -11.69 1.78
CA VAL A 55 19.61 -11.02 0.48
C VAL A 55 18.62 -11.80 -0.40
N VAL A 56 18.73 -13.12 -0.46
CA VAL A 56 17.78 -13.97 -1.21
C VAL A 56 16.37 -13.87 -0.62
N LEU A 57 16.25 -13.81 0.71
CA LEU A 57 14.96 -13.66 1.39
C LEU A 57 14.30 -12.31 1.07
N ILE A 58 15.05 -11.22 1.14
CA ILE A 58 14.55 -9.89 0.74
C ILE A 58 14.11 -9.89 -0.71
N PHE A 59 14.91 -10.48 -1.60
CA PHE A 59 14.57 -10.57 -3.01
C PHE A 59 13.29 -11.39 -3.24
N ALA A 60 13.15 -12.53 -2.55
CA ALA A 60 11.93 -13.35 -2.62
C ALA A 60 10.69 -12.57 -2.16
N VAL A 61 10.80 -11.80 -1.06
CA VAL A 61 9.72 -10.92 -0.60
C VAL A 61 9.39 -9.85 -1.65
N ALA A 62 10.39 -9.24 -2.29
CA ALA A 62 10.17 -8.25 -3.33
C ALA A 62 9.42 -8.83 -4.54
N VAL A 63 9.78 -10.04 -4.99
CA VAL A 63 9.07 -10.74 -6.08
C VAL A 63 7.61 -10.98 -5.72
N VAL A 64 7.32 -11.38 -4.47
CA VAL A 64 5.95 -11.60 -3.99
C VAL A 64 5.14 -10.31 -4.01
N VAL A 65 5.69 -9.20 -3.49
CA VAL A 65 5.00 -7.88 -3.50
C VAL A 65 4.68 -7.43 -4.92
N VAL A 66 5.66 -7.48 -5.82
CA VAL A 66 5.46 -7.11 -7.23
C VAL A 66 4.44 -8.03 -7.91
N GLY A 67 4.45 -9.33 -7.57
CA GLY A 67 3.45 -10.28 -8.05
C GLY A 67 2.02 -9.90 -7.63
N TYR A 68 1.83 -9.53 -6.36
CA TYR A 68 0.53 -9.06 -5.85
C TYR A 68 0.05 -7.79 -6.55
N ASP A 69 0.94 -6.80 -6.73
CA ASP A 69 0.61 -5.53 -7.40
C ASP A 69 0.23 -5.74 -8.87
N LEU A 70 0.92 -6.65 -9.56
CA LEU A 70 0.63 -7.00 -10.95
C LEU A 70 -0.73 -7.69 -11.07
N GLN A 71 -1.03 -8.64 -10.20
CA GLN A 71 -2.31 -9.36 -10.22
C GLN A 71 -3.49 -8.42 -9.96
N LYS A 72 -3.37 -7.50 -9.01
CA LYS A 72 -4.39 -6.48 -8.74
C LYS A 72 -4.60 -5.56 -9.95
N ASN A 73 -3.53 -5.17 -10.64
CA ASN A 73 -3.63 -4.34 -11.86
C ASN A 73 -4.32 -5.08 -13.02
N LEU A 74 -4.05 -6.37 -13.20
CA LEU A 74 -4.68 -7.17 -14.25
C LEU A 74 -6.19 -7.36 -14.02
N GLN A 75 -6.59 -7.66 -12.78
CA GLN A 75 -8.01 -7.77 -12.43
C GLN A 75 -8.75 -6.43 -12.61
N THR A 76 -8.10 -5.31 -12.28
CA THR A 76 -8.69 -3.98 -12.49
C THR A 76 -8.95 -3.71 -13.98
N LYS A 77 -8.04 -4.12 -14.87
CA LYS A 77 -8.22 -3.99 -16.32
C LYS A 77 -9.39 -4.83 -16.83
N GLN A 78 -9.47 -6.10 -16.42
CA GLN A 78 -10.55 -7.00 -16.85
C GLN A 78 -11.95 -6.44 -16.52
N ASN A 79 -12.15 -5.87 -15.34
CA ASN A 79 -13.45 -5.30 -14.96
C ASN A 79 -13.80 -4.05 -15.77
N ILE A 80 -12.82 -3.19 -16.10
CA ILE A 80 -13.02 -2.02 -16.96
C ILE A 80 -13.33 -2.44 -18.39
N ASP A 81 -12.64 -3.46 -18.90
CA ASP A 81 -12.84 -3.97 -20.25
C ASP A 81 -14.20 -4.65 -20.38
N GLN A 82 -14.65 -5.42 -19.38
CA GLN A 82 -15.99 -6.01 -19.35
C GLN A 82 -17.11 -4.96 -19.33
N GLN A 83 -16.93 -3.87 -18.58
CA GLN A 83 -17.89 -2.76 -18.59
C GLN A 83 -17.96 -2.06 -19.96
N ARG A 84 -16.83 -1.92 -20.65
CA ARG A 84 -16.80 -1.38 -22.01
C ARG A 84 -17.40 -2.34 -23.02
N GLU A 85 -17.20 -3.64 -22.83
CA GLU A 85 -17.74 -4.68 -23.69
C GLU A 85 -19.27 -4.73 -23.63
N SER A 86 -19.85 -4.64 -22.42
CA SER A 86 -21.31 -4.57 -22.27
C SER A 86 -21.90 -3.30 -22.88
N LEU A 87 -21.29 -2.13 -22.64
CA LEU A 87 -21.69 -0.86 -23.27
C LEU A 87 -21.56 -0.90 -24.79
N SER A 88 -20.50 -1.52 -25.32
CA SER A 88 -20.28 -1.70 -26.75
C SER A 88 -21.32 -2.63 -27.36
N LYS A 89 -21.70 -3.70 -26.66
CA LYS A 89 -22.76 -4.62 -27.09
C LYS A 89 -24.12 -3.90 -27.17
N ASP A 90 -24.46 -3.11 -26.16
CA ASP A 90 -25.69 -2.32 -26.15
C ASP A 90 -25.68 -1.28 -27.28
N LEU A 91 -24.54 -0.60 -27.49
CA LEU A 91 -24.38 0.34 -28.58
C LEU A 91 -24.58 -0.34 -29.94
N ASN A 92 -23.97 -1.51 -30.15
CA ASN A 92 -24.11 -2.28 -31.38
C ASN A 92 -25.56 -2.72 -31.61
N PHE A 93 -26.29 -3.09 -30.55
CA PHE A 93 -27.72 -3.35 -30.63
C PHE A 93 -28.47 -2.14 -31.17
N TRP A 94 -28.28 -0.96 -30.59
CA TRP A 94 -28.95 0.27 -31.05
C TRP A 94 -28.55 0.68 -32.46
N ILE A 95 -27.27 0.56 -32.83
CA ILE A 95 -26.80 0.84 -34.20
C ILE A 95 -27.47 -0.13 -35.19
N SER A 96 -27.53 -1.42 -34.87
CA SER A 96 -28.19 -2.42 -35.72
C SER A 96 -29.70 -2.20 -35.84
N PHE A 97 -30.34 -1.70 -34.78
CA PHE A 97 -31.73 -1.31 -34.77
C PHE A 97 -31.97 -0.09 -35.65
N LEU A 98 -31.15 0.96 -35.51
CA LEU A 98 -31.21 2.18 -36.31
C LEU A 98 -30.96 1.93 -37.80
N ALA A 99 -30.17 0.91 -38.15
CA ALA A 99 -29.97 0.51 -39.55
C ALA A 99 -31.28 0.06 -40.22
N LYS A 100 -32.22 -0.51 -39.45
CA LYS A 100 -33.54 -0.95 -39.92
C LYS A 100 -34.65 0.06 -39.65
N HIS A 101 -34.50 0.87 -38.60
CA HIS A 101 -35.51 1.81 -38.10
C HIS A 101 -34.91 3.20 -37.94
N GLN A 102 -34.75 3.92 -39.06
CA GLN A 102 -34.11 5.24 -39.08
C GLN A 102 -35.00 6.37 -38.54
N ASN A 103 -36.29 6.15 -38.32
CA ASN A 103 -37.22 7.18 -37.87
C ASN A 103 -37.58 7.04 -36.38
N TYR A 104 -36.62 6.60 -35.56
CA TYR A 104 -36.80 6.36 -34.13
C TYR A 104 -35.89 7.30 -33.31
N PRO A 105 -36.36 8.50 -32.92
CA PRO A 105 -35.57 9.49 -32.19
C PRO A 105 -34.97 8.94 -30.90
N ASP A 106 -35.74 8.14 -30.16
CA ASP A 106 -35.30 7.57 -28.88
C ASP A 106 -34.10 6.64 -29.03
N ALA A 107 -34.02 5.88 -30.13
CA ALA A 107 -32.87 5.01 -30.38
C ALA A 107 -31.59 5.83 -30.64
N TYR A 108 -31.71 6.99 -31.31
CA TYR A 108 -30.60 7.93 -31.46
C TYR A 108 -30.17 8.53 -30.13
N PHE A 109 -31.12 8.85 -29.24
CA PHE A 109 -30.81 9.34 -27.89
C PHE A 109 -30.09 8.29 -27.04
N GLN A 110 -30.51 7.01 -27.10
CA GLN A 110 -29.83 5.92 -26.40
C GLN A 110 -28.41 5.69 -26.94
N ALA A 111 -28.23 5.69 -28.26
CA ALA A 111 -26.91 5.60 -28.89
C ALA A 111 -25.99 6.75 -28.45
N ALA A 112 -26.51 7.98 -28.41
CA ALA A 112 -25.75 9.15 -27.95
C ALA A 112 -25.26 9.02 -26.50
N VAL A 113 -26.10 8.52 -25.60
CA VAL A 113 -25.74 8.29 -24.19
C VAL A 113 -24.69 7.19 -24.07
N LEU A 114 -24.80 6.10 -24.84
CA LEU A 114 -23.86 5.00 -24.82
C LEU A 114 -22.48 5.39 -25.38
N GLU A 115 -22.43 6.10 -26.50
CA GLU A 115 -21.18 6.64 -27.07
C GLU A 115 -20.48 7.59 -26.08
N TYR A 116 -21.25 8.42 -25.39
CA TYR A 116 -20.71 9.28 -24.35
C TYR A 116 -20.10 8.47 -23.18
N LYS A 117 -20.77 7.40 -22.73
CA LYS A 117 -20.22 6.50 -21.70
C LYS A 117 -18.92 5.81 -22.16
N LEU A 118 -18.80 5.53 -23.46
CA LEU A 118 -17.58 5.01 -24.10
C LEU A 118 -16.50 6.08 -24.32
N ARG A 119 -16.74 7.33 -23.88
CA ARG A 119 -15.89 8.52 -24.05
C ARG A 119 -15.75 9.00 -25.51
N ASP A 120 -16.58 8.54 -26.43
CA ASP A 120 -16.64 9.06 -27.81
C ASP A 120 -17.63 10.23 -27.89
N SER A 121 -17.15 11.40 -27.50
CA SER A 121 -17.95 12.62 -27.43
C SER A 121 -18.40 13.12 -28.80
N SER A 122 -17.60 12.85 -29.85
CA SER A 122 -17.91 13.27 -31.22
C SER A 122 -19.12 12.51 -31.75
N LYS A 123 -19.11 11.18 -31.62
CA LYS A 123 -20.25 10.35 -32.03
C LYS A 123 -21.48 10.60 -31.17
N ALA A 124 -21.30 10.80 -29.86
CA ALA A 124 -22.40 11.15 -28.97
C ALA A 124 -23.16 12.39 -29.46
N LYS A 125 -22.44 13.45 -29.84
CA LYS A 125 -23.04 14.68 -30.38
C LYS A 125 -23.73 14.42 -31.73
N MET A 126 -23.09 13.66 -32.62
CA MET A 126 -23.67 13.30 -33.92
C MET A 126 -25.01 12.57 -33.76
N TYR A 127 -25.10 11.56 -32.89
CA TYR A 127 -26.35 10.83 -32.67
C TYR A 127 -27.41 11.68 -31.99
N LEU A 128 -27.03 12.55 -31.04
CA LEU A 128 -27.96 13.50 -30.43
C LEU A 128 -28.55 14.46 -31.46
N GLU A 129 -27.73 15.02 -32.36
CA GLU A 129 -28.19 15.92 -33.42
C GLU A 129 -29.14 15.21 -34.38
N LYS A 130 -28.85 13.94 -34.74
CA LYS A 130 -29.78 13.12 -35.53
C LYS A 130 -31.10 12.90 -34.81
N GLY A 131 -31.09 12.53 -33.53
CA GLY A 131 -32.33 12.34 -32.76
C GLY A 131 -33.16 13.62 -32.67
N LEU A 132 -32.52 14.77 -32.40
CA LEU A 132 -33.18 16.07 -32.35
C LEU A 132 -33.66 16.56 -33.72
N SER A 133 -33.05 16.11 -34.82
CA SER A 133 -33.55 16.43 -36.16
C SER A 133 -34.88 15.73 -36.47
N LEU A 134 -35.11 14.56 -35.86
CA LEU A 134 -36.35 13.79 -36.01
C LEU A 134 -37.42 14.23 -35.01
N ASP A 135 -37.03 14.49 -33.75
CA ASP A 135 -37.90 15.04 -32.72
C ASP A 135 -37.24 16.25 -32.03
N PRO A 136 -37.44 17.47 -32.57
CA PRO A 136 -36.87 18.70 -32.01
C PRO A 136 -37.43 19.07 -30.64
N ASN A 137 -38.64 18.62 -30.30
CA ASN A 137 -39.32 18.97 -29.05
C ASN A 137 -39.19 17.87 -27.98
N SER A 138 -38.36 16.85 -28.23
CA SER A 138 -38.09 15.78 -27.28
C SER A 138 -37.54 16.32 -25.96
N GLU A 139 -38.25 16.05 -24.87
CA GLU A 139 -37.77 16.36 -23.53
C GLU A 139 -36.47 15.59 -23.22
N ASN A 140 -36.39 14.32 -23.65
CA ASN A 140 -35.20 13.48 -23.50
C ASN A 140 -34.02 14.03 -24.29
N GLY A 141 -34.23 14.40 -25.55
CA GLY A 141 -33.19 15.01 -26.39
C GLY A 141 -32.64 16.30 -25.77
N ARG A 142 -33.50 17.16 -25.22
CA ARG A 142 -33.08 18.37 -24.51
C ARG A 142 -32.26 18.07 -23.26
N LYS A 143 -32.72 17.14 -22.41
CA LYS A 143 -31.98 16.72 -21.20
C LYS A 143 -30.60 16.18 -21.55
N ILE A 144 -30.50 15.34 -22.57
CA ILE A 144 -29.20 14.80 -23.03
C ILE A 144 -28.33 15.91 -23.61
N LYS A 145 -28.90 16.86 -24.37
CA LYS A 145 -28.16 18.02 -24.87
C LYS A 145 -27.58 18.88 -23.76
N GLU A 146 -28.32 19.13 -22.70
CA GLU A 146 -27.83 19.86 -21.53
C GLU A 146 -26.77 19.06 -20.76
N PHE A 147 -27.00 17.76 -20.57
CA PHE A 147 -26.05 16.86 -19.92
C PHE A 147 -24.70 16.80 -20.66
N LEU A 148 -24.73 16.60 -21.98
CA LEU A 148 -23.53 16.58 -22.80
C LEU A 148 -22.84 17.95 -22.81
N ARG A 149 -23.60 19.05 -22.89
CA ARG A 149 -23.02 20.40 -22.83
C ARG A 149 -22.30 20.65 -21.51
N ASN A 150 -22.85 20.25 -20.37
CA ASN A 150 -22.20 20.50 -19.08
C ASN A 150 -20.91 19.66 -18.90
N LYS A 151 -20.85 18.49 -19.53
CA LYS A 151 -19.73 17.54 -19.40
C LYS A 151 -18.60 17.71 -20.42
N LEU A 152 -18.84 18.39 -21.54
CA LEU A 152 -17.88 18.56 -22.65
C LEU A 152 -17.01 19.82 -22.53
N TYR A 153 -17.23 20.66 -21.52
CA TYR A 153 -16.50 21.92 -21.30
C TYR A 153 -15.60 21.90 -20.04
N PHE A 154 -15.09 20.74 -19.63
CA PHE A 154 -14.03 20.60 -18.61
C PHE A 154 -12.98 19.57 -19.02
#